data_AF-G5LXZ9-F1
#
_entry.id   AF-G5LXZ9-F1
#
_cell.length_a   1.000
_cell.length_b   1.000
_cell.length_c   1.000
_cell.angle_alpha   90.00
_cell.angle_beta   90.00
_cell.angle_gamma   90.00
#
_symmetry.space_group_name_H-M   'P 1'
#
loop_
_entity.id
_entity.type
_entity.pdbx_description
1 polymer ?
#
loop_
_entity_poly.entity_id
_entity_poly.type
_entity_poly.pdbx_seq_one_letter_code
_entity_poly.pdbx_strand_id
1 'polypeptide(L)'
;MVIDNGVQRGEARSATLPLPAVILDRVRQGEALGPVMSHYTGIDEIGRKEGAIGVFTAGKLTRSSVYYQAVILALSPFHNAVYR
;
A
#
# COMPACT_ATOMS: atom_id res chain seq x y z
N MET A 1 4.11 3.67 6.40
CA MET A 1 3.47 3.29 7.68
C MET A 1 4.20 4.04 8.76
N VAL A 2 3.43 4.74 9.60
CA VAL A 2 3.94 5.49 10.75
C VAL A 2 3.17 4.98 11.95
N ILE A 3 3.89 4.62 13.00
CA ILE A 3 3.34 4.23 14.30
C ILE A 3 4.02 5.12 15.34
N ASP A 4 3.22 5.76 16.18
CA ASP A 4 3.69 6.73 17.17
C ASP A 4 2.89 6.53 18.46
N ASN A 5 3.57 6.41 19.60
CA ASN A 5 2.95 6.29 20.92
C ASN A 5 3.15 7.55 21.79
N GLY A 6 3.61 8.66 21.21
CA GLY A 6 3.93 9.92 21.88
C GLY A 6 5.34 10.00 22.47
N VAL A 7 6.06 8.87 22.55
CA VAL A 7 7.43 8.80 23.08
C VAL A 7 8.41 8.29 22.02
N GLN A 8 7.97 7.31 21.23
CA GLN A 8 8.75 6.67 20.19
C GLN A 8 7.94 6.59 18.91
N ARG A 9 8.64 6.75 17.79
CA ARG A 9 8.06 6.74 16.45
C ARG A 9 8.79 5.72 15.59
N GLY A 10 8.04 4.85 14.94
CA GLY A 10 8.54 3.87 14.00
C GLY A 10 7.95 4.08 12.61
N GLU A 11 8.81 3.98 11.60
CA GLU A 11 8.45 4.22 10.22
C GLU A 11 8.95 3.12 9.31
N ALA A 12 8.10 2.71 8.38
CA ALA A 12 8.49 1.82 7.30
C ALA A 12 7.66 2.10 6.06
N ARG A 13 8.25 1.93 4.88
CA ARG A 13 7.54 2.01 3.61
C ARG A 13 7.18 0.59 3.17
N SER A 14 5.96 0.39 2.66
CA SER A 14 5.63 -0.85 1.97
C SER A 14 6.42 -0.97 0.67
N ALA A 15 6.41 -2.19 0.11
CA ALA A 15 6.89 -2.40 -1.26
C ALA A 15 6.17 -1.46 -2.25
N THR A 16 6.88 -1.07 -3.29
CA THR A 16 6.35 -0.24 -4.38
C THR A 16 5.80 -1.15 -5.47
N LEU A 17 4.58 -0.88 -5.93
CA LEU A 17 4.00 -1.52 -7.11
C LEU A 17 4.21 -0.61 -8.33
N PRO A 18 4.97 -1.03 -9.35
CA PRO A 18 5.05 -0.27 -10.60
C PRO A 18 3.68 -0.27 -11.30
N LEU A 19 3.23 0.90 -11.74
CA LEU A 19 1.97 1.07 -12.44
C LEU A 19 2.22 1.19 -13.96
N PRO A 20 1.34 0.62 -14.81
CA PRO A 20 1.40 0.83 -16.25
C PRO A 20 1.28 2.32 -16.61
N ALA A 21 1.92 2.75 -17.71
CA ALA A 21 1.90 4.14 -18.17
C ALA A 21 0.48 4.70 -18.32
N VAL A 22 -0.44 3.90 -18.90
CA VAL A 22 -1.86 4.28 -19.08
C VAL A 22 -2.58 4.62 -17.76
N ILE A 23 -2.19 3.99 -16.65
CA ILE A 23 -2.74 4.29 -15.32
C ILE A 23 -2.04 5.52 -14.73
N LEU A 24 -0.71 5.60 -14.88
CA LEU A 24 0.09 6.72 -14.38
C LEU A 24 -0.33 8.05 -14.99
N ASP A 25 -0.61 8.10 -16.29
CA ASP A 25 -0.94 9.34 -16.98
C ASP A 25 -2.26 9.93 -16.47
N ARG A 26 -3.24 9.08 -16.15
CA ARG A 26 -4.50 9.51 -15.52
C ARG A 26 -4.30 9.99 -14.09
N VAL A 27 -3.49 9.27 -13.31
CA VAL A 27 -3.17 9.67 -11.93
C VAL A 27 -2.39 10.99 -11.90
N ARG A 28 -1.50 11.22 -12.87
CA ARG A 28 -0.77 12.50 -13.05
C ARG A 28 -1.69 13.66 -13.41
N GLN A 29 -2.83 13.40 -14.03
CA GLN A 29 -3.87 14.41 -14.30
C GLN A 29 -4.72 14.73 -13.06
N GLY A 30 -4.43 14.12 -11.90
CA GLY A 30 -5.11 14.37 -10.64
C GLY A 30 -6.20 13.36 -10.31
N GLU A 31 -6.42 12.35 -11.15
CA GLU A 31 -7.38 11.29 -10.84
C GLU A 31 -6.87 10.39 -9.71
N ALA A 32 -7.75 10.01 -8.78
CA ALA A 32 -7.41 9.04 -7.75
C ALA A 32 -7.18 7.65 -8.37
N LEU A 33 -6.16 6.93 -7.90
CA LEU A 33 -5.81 5.60 -8.40
C LEU A 33 -6.98 4.59 -8.27
N GLY A 34 -7.78 4.68 -7.21
CA GLY A 34 -8.92 3.78 -6.98
C GLY A 34 -9.94 3.78 -8.13
N PRO A 35 -10.57 4.93 -8.45
CA PRO A 35 -11.45 5.09 -9.60
C PRO A 35 -10.82 4.67 -10.93
N VAL A 36 -9.57 5.06 -11.19
CA VAL A 36 -8.86 4.69 -12.42
C VAL A 36 -8.73 3.16 -12.54
N MET A 37 -8.39 2.49 -11.45
CA MET A 37 -8.28 1.04 -11.41
C MET A 37 -9.65 0.35 -11.54
N SER A 38 -10.69 0.87 -10.89
CA SER A 38 -12.06 0.34 -11.05
C SER A 38 -12.54 0.41 -12.49
N HIS A 39 -12.27 1.52 -13.18
CA HIS A 39 -12.57 1.65 -14.62
C HIS A 39 -11.72 0.69 -15.47
N TYR A 40 -10.44 0.52 -15.16
CA TYR A 40 -9.54 -0.36 -15.91
C TYR A 40 -9.89 -1.85 -15.77
N THR A 41 -10.29 -2.30 -14.58
CA THR A 41 -10.56 -3.72 -14.33
C THR A 41 -12.04 -4.09 -14.42
N GLY A 42 -12.94 -3.10 -14.49
CA GLY A 42 -14.39 -3.31 -14.38
C GLY A 42 -14.84 -3.78 -13.00
N ILE A 43 -14.03 -3.57 -11.95
CA ILE A 43 -14.34 -4.00 -10.58
C ILE A 43 -14.66 -2.78 -9.74
N ASP A 44 -15.90 -2.66 -9.32
CA ASP A 44 -16.32 -1.59 -8.40
C ASP A 44 -15.63 -1.73 -7.03
N GLU A 45 -15.29 -0.56 -6.47
CA GLU A 45 -14.61 -0.40 -5.18
C GLU A 45 -13.37 -1.30 -5.01
N ILE A 46 -12.55 -1.44 -6.06
CA ILE A 46 -11.38 -2.32 -6.05
C ILE A 46 -10.44 -2.07 -4.87
N GLY A 47 -10.36 -0.83 -4.40
CA GLY A 47 -9.57 -0.42 -3.23
C GLY A 47 -10.02 -1.00 -1.89
N ARG A 48 -11.26 -1.53 -1.79
CA ARG A 48 -11.81 -2.26 -0.63
C ARG A 48 -11.68 -3.78 -0.75
N LYS A 49 -11.28 -4.29 -1.91
CA LYS A 49 -10.98 -5.71 -2.17
C LYS A 49 -9.47 -5.92 -2.15
N GLU A 50 -8.93 -6.65 -3.12
CA GLU A 50 -7.50 -6.95 -3.21
C GLU A 50 -6.65 -5.74 -3.64
N GLY A 51 -7.28 -4.70 -4.18
CA GLY A 51 -6.64 -3.48 -4.69
C GLY A 51 -5.85 -3.71 -5.99
N ALA A 52 -5.15 -2.66 -6.44
CA ALA A 52 -4.26 -2.76 -7.60
C ALA A 52 -3.16 -3.83 -7.42
N ILE A 53 -2.72 -4.04 -6.18
CA ILE A 53 -1.73 -5.08 -5.83
C ILE A 53 -2.27 -6.47 -6.20
N GLY A 54 -3.50 -6.81 -5.79
CA GLY A 54 -4.12 -8.08 -6.15
C GLY A 54 -4.20 -8.29 -7.65
N VAL A 55 -4.67 -7.27 -8.37
CA VAL A 55 -4.82 -7.31 -9.83
C VAL A 55 -3.50 -7.57 -10.52
N PHE A 56 -2.48 -6.76 -10.24
CA PHE A 56 -1.20 -6.85 -10.94
C PHE A 56 -0.30 -8.00 -10.46
N THR A 57 -0.67 -8.67 -9.36
CA THR A 57 0.01 -9.88 -8.88
C THR A 57 -0.80 -11.16 -9.10
N ALA A 58 -1.90 -11.09 -9.85
CA ALA A 58 -2.81 -12.22 -10.08
C ALA A 58 -3.25 -12.92 -8.77
N GLY A 59 -3.63 -12.11 -7.77
CA GLY A 59 -4.12 -12.55 -6.46
C GLY A 59 -3.04 -13.16 -5.54
N LYS A 60 -1.75 -13.17 -5.95
CA LYS A 60 -0.67 -13.73 -5.13
C LYS A 60 -0.34 -12.84 -3.93
N LEU A 61 -0.60 -11.55 -4.03
CA LEU A 61 -0.52 -10.60 -2.93
C LEU A 61 -1.81 -9.80 -2.85
N THR A 62 -2.12 -9.30 -1.68
CA THR A 62 -3.21 -8.34 -1.47
C THR A 62 -2.65 -7.06 -0.90
N ARG A 63 -3.43 -5.98 -0.98
CA ARG A 63 -3.10 -4.75 -0.26
C ARG A 63 -2.84 -5.01 1.22
N SER A 64 -3.66 -5.86 1.85
CA SER A 64 -3.53 -6.22 3.26
C SER A 64 -2.23 -6.97 3.55
N SER A 65 -1.84 -7.96 2.73
CA SER A 65 -0.61 -8.73 2.99
C SER A 65 0.66 -7.89 2.85
N VAL A 66 0.70 -6.97 1.87
CA VAL A 66 1.82 -6.04 1.69
C VAL A 66 1.89 -5.02 2.82
N TYR A 67 0.75 -4.51 3.27
CA TYR A 67 0.70 -3.52 4.35
C TYR A 67 1.04 -4.14 5.70
N TYR A 68 0.62 -5.40 5.92
CA TYR A 68 0.95 -6.17 7.11
C TYR A 68 2.46 -6.20 7.37
N GLN A 69 3.27 -6.49 6.34
CA GLN A 69 4.73 -6.46 6.47
C GLN A 69 5.26 -5.07 6.82
N ALA A 70 4.74 -4.01 6.19
CA ALA A 70 5.16 -2.64 6.47
C ALA A 70 4.80 -2.21 7.91
N VAL A 71 3.67 -2.68 8.44
CA VAL A 71 3.27 -2.44 9.84
C VAL A 71 4.23 -3.14 10.80
N ILE A 72 4.56 -4.42 10.56
CA ILE A 72 5.54 -5.16 11.36
C ILE A 72 6.88 -4.43 11.38
N LEU A 73 7.38 -4.01 10.21
CA LEU A 73 8.63 -3.28 10.11
C LEU A 73 8.59 -1.96 10.89
N ALA A 74 7.49 -1.21 10.81
CA ALA A 74 7.30 0.03 11.57
C ALA A 74 7.20 -0.21 13.09
N LEU A 75 6.83 -1.41 13.55
CA LEU A 75 6.80 -1.78 14.96
C LEU A 75 8.18 -2.09 15.55
N SER A 76 9.22 -2.26 14.72
CA SER A 76 10.57 -2.66 15.17
C SER A 76 11.10 -1.85 16.36
N PRO A 77 10.97 -0.50 16.40
CA PRO A 77 11.49 0.29 17.50
C PRO A 77 10.82 -0.02 18.86
N PHE A 78 9.57 -0.46 18.85
CA PHE A 78 8.75 -0.62 20.06
C PHE A 78 9.02 -1.93 20.82
N HIS A 79 9.72 -2.88 20.21
CA HIS A 79 10.02 -4.18 20.83
C HIS A 79 11.50 -4.58 20.74
N ASN A 80 12.38 -3.67 20.31
CA ASN A 80 13.82 -3.89 20.25
C ASN A 80 14.55 -2.79 21.03
N ALA A 81 15.30 -3.19 22.06
CA ALA A 81 15.97 -2.25 22.95
C ALA A 81 17.04 -1.38 22.26
N VAL A 82 17.59 -1.81 21.11
CA VAL A 82 18.60 -1.07 20.34
C VAL A 82 18.09 0.26 19.76
N TYR A 83 16.77 0.47 19.74
CA TYR A 83 16.14 1.70 19.24
C TYR A 83 15.74 2.67 20.36
N ARG A 84 16.13 2.42 21.61
CA ARG A 84 15.92 3.31 22.76
C ARG A 84 17.12 4.22 22.99
#